data_AF-A0A1R3H0S6-F1
#
_entry.id   AF-A0A1R3H0S6-F1
#
_cell.length_a   1.000
_cell.length_b   1.000
_cell.length_c   1.000
_cell.angle_alpha   90.00
_cell.angle_beta   90.00
_cell.angle_gamma   90.00
#
_symmetry.space_group_name_H-M   'P 1'
#
loop_
_entity.id
_entity.type
_entity.pdbx_description
1 polymer ?
#
loop_
_entity_poly.entity_id
_entity_poly.type
_entity_poly.pdbx_seq_one_letter_code
_entity_poly.pdbx_strand_id
1 'polypeptide(L)'
;MENGGGILLQTEKRDPLRIGGTKKKNQGSPCKDSCPNKKDVSPKLGNSTTSRDLENNNDKSSNFRTSSSVTIKNVPSIIDLPQLEEAISVFGKVSKAFKRSVPNGLDCCDIEFKTIKSCKTALSSGCLTIKNFNLAICPLHSSETVTIRISNISSATAYSAIHSTCASCGPLEGLVRTKEDVVVALFSVKGEEDTKSIIKRLNSTVMDESNWSADLHHSEAPIVEMTDNADPEDDLGLKISEPFADDVVVLTEENFEKEVGQDRGALVEFYAPWCGHCKKLAPEYEKLGASFKKAKSVLIGKVDCDEHKSVCSKYGVQGYPTIQWFPKGSLEPKKYEGPRTAESLAEFVNTEGGTNVKIATVPSNAVVLSADNFDEVVLDETKDVLVEFYAPWCGHCKNLAPTYEKVATAFKLEEEVVIANLDADKHKDLAEKYGVSGYPTLKFFPKGNKAGEDYDGGRDLDDFVTFINEKCGTSRDGKGQLTSKAGILESLNALVKEFVAASNDEKKAVFSKIEEEVEKLKGSTARYGKIYLKAAKSCIEKGAEYPKKEIERLQRMLDKSISPAKADEFTLKKNILSAFA
;
A
#
# COMPACT_ATOMS: atom_id res chain seq x y z
N MET A 1 6.01 60.18 -7.62
CA MET A 1 7.19 59.32 -7.41
C MET A 1 6.76 58.24 -6.44
N GLU A 2 6.77 57.00 -6.91
CA GLU A 2 5.99 55.88 -6.41
C GLU A 2 6.47 55.37 -5.04
N ASN A 3 5.49 55.09 -4.18
CA ASN A 3 5.65 54.43 -2.90
C ASN A 3 5.88 52.93 -3.12
N GLY A 4 7.06 52.43 -2.75
CA GLY A 4 7.32 51.00 -2.60
C GLY A 4 6.60 50.45 -1.37
N GLY A 5 5.42 49.86 -1.58
CA GLY A 5 4.68 49.12 -0.55
C GLY A 5 5.15 47.67 -0.50
N GLY A 6 6.16 47.37 0.32
CA GLY A 6 6.52 45.99 0.64
C GLY A 6 5.39 45.30 1.44
N ILE A 7 4.96 44.13 0.98
CA ILE A 7 3.95 43.31 1.67
C ILE A 7 4.65 42.53 2.80
N LEU A 8 4.23 42.75 4.04
CA LEU A 8 4.73 42.01 5.21
C LEU A 8 3.90 40.73 5.40
N LEU A 9 4.57 39.58 5.46
CA LEU A 9 3.97 38.27 5.72
C LEU A 9 4.21 37.85 7.18
N GLN A 10 3.19 37.30 7.85
CA GLN A 10 3.33 36.63 9.15
C GLN A 10 3.00 35.14 9.01
N THR A 11 3.88 34.29 9.53
CA THR A 11 3.68 32.83 9.63
C THR A 11 3.82 32.43 11.10
N GLU A 12 2.78 31.83 11.69
CA GLU A 12 2.86 31.35 13.08
C GLU A 12 3.52 29.96 13.16
N LYS A 13 4.56 29.81 13.99
CA LYS A 13 5.11 28.51 14.42
C LYS A 13 4.68 28.22 15.87
N ARG A 14 4.30 26.98 16.17
CA ARG A 14 4.11 26.46 17.54
C ARG A 14 5.29 25.56 17.93
N ASP A 15 5.75 25.69 19.17
CA ASP A 15 6.62 24.72 19.87
C ASP A 15 6.40 24.78 21.40
N PRO A 16 6.86 23.79 22.20
CA PRO A 16 6.03 23.05 23.16
C PRO A 16 6.14 23.53 24.62
N LEU A 17 5.09 23.32 25.42
CA LEU A 17 5.10 23.54 26.87
C LEU A 17 5.14 22.23 27.67
N ARG A 18 6.16 22.14 28.52
CA ARG A 18 6.32 21.16 29.61
C ARG A 18 5.62 21.70 30.86
N ILE A 19 4.85 20.84 31.51
CA ILE A 19 4.04 21.13 32.71
C ILE A 19 4.90 21.06 33.98
N GLY A 20 4.69 21.98 34.91
CA GLY A 20 4.99 21.84 36.34
C GLY A 20 4.34 22.99 37.10
N GLY A 21 3.77 22.88 38.30
CA GLY A 21 3.56 21.80 39.25
C GLY A 21 2.73 22.37 40.42
N THR A 22 2.38 21.57 41.42
CA THR A 22 1.79 22.04 42.69
C THR A 22 2.58 21.51 43.89
N LYS A 23 2.72 22.38 44.91
CA LYS A 23 3.57 22.27 46.11
C LYS A 23 3.02 21.32 47.19
N LYS A 24 3.92 20.70 47.97
CA LYS A 24 3.81 20.53 49.44
C LYS A 24 5.20 20.37 50.11
N LYS A 25 5.31 20.87 51.35
CA LYS A 25 6.51 21.08 52.20
C LYS A 25 7.11 19.76 52.76
N ASN A 26 8.45 19.69 52.95
CA ASN A 26 9.13 19.70 54.27
C ASN A 26 10.66 19.42 54.19
N GLN A 27 11.42 20.27 54.92
CA GLN A 27 12.68 20.10 55.69
C GLN A 27 13.84 19.15 55.25
N GLY A 28 15.08 19.68 55.30
CA GLY A 28 16.31 18.93 55.63
C GLY A 28 17.55 19.19 54.75
N SER A 29 18.58 19.82 55.32
CA SER A 29 19.90 20.24 54.76
C SER A 29 20.93 19.08 54.51
N PRO A 30 22.26 19.32 54.25
CA PRO A 30 22.94 19.88 53.06
C PRO A 30 24.19 19.05 52.60
N CYS A 31 25.00 19.63 51.67
CA CYS A 31 26.41 19.33 51.27
C CYS A 31 26.60 18.59 49.92
N LYS A 32 27.59 18.86 49.05
CA LYS A 32 28.67 19.88 48.93
C LYS A 32 29.32 19.75 47.52
N ASP A 33 29.99 20.84 47.12
CA ASP A 33 31.19 20.94 46.26
C ASP A 33 31.15 21.07 44.72
N SER A 34 31.59 22.27 44.31
CA SER A 34 32.62 22.59 43.28
C SER A 34 32.22 22.94 41.83
N CYS A 35 32.43 24.23 41.53
CA CYS A 35 32.49 24.95 40.24
C CYS A 35 33.98 24.99 39.75
N PRO A 36 34.39 25.51 38.55
CA PRO A 36 33.89 26.81 38.00
C PRO A 36 33.90 27.10 36.48
N ASN A 37 33.22 28.22 36.15
CA ASN A 37 33.49 29.27 35.14
C ASN A 37 33.08 29.05 33.66
N LYS A 38 32.48 30.01 32.91
CA LYS A 38 32.50 31.50 32.92
C LYS A 38 31.33 32.13 32.11
N LYS A 39 30.82 33.28 32.60
CA LYS A 39 30.37 34.55 31.93
C LYS A 39 29.13 34.56 31.01
N ASP A 40 28.03 35.22 31.42
CA ASP A 40 27.61 36.66 31.20
C ASP A 40 26.82 36.82 29.87
N VAL A 41 25.66 37.45 29.68
CA VAL A 41 24.88 38.53 30.34
C VAL A 41 23.46 38.57 29.71
N SER A 42 22.41 38.94 30.48
CA SER A 42 21.00 39.22 30.05
C SER A 42 20.84 40.70 29.56
N PRO A 43 19.67 41.36 29.27
CA PRO A 43 18.30 41.15 29.80
C PRO A 43 17.02 41.61 29.00
N LYS A 44 15.83 41.16 29.49
CA LYS A 44 14.53 41.93 29.66
C LYS A 44 13.75 42.39 28.39
N LEU A 45 12.41 42.59 28.35
CA LEU A 45 11.27 42.64 29.29
C LEU A 45 9.92 42.70 28.48
N GLY A 46 8.79 42.32 29.11
CA GLY A 46 7.45 42.97 28.96
C GLY A 46 6.42 42.22 28.09
N ASN A 47 5.40 41.55 28.65
CA ASN A 47 4.07 42.06 29.13
C ASN A 47 3.18 42.61 27.99
N SER A 48 1.87 42.37 27.86
CA SER A 48 0.83 41.74 28.68
C SER A 48 -0.53 41.79 27.92
N THR A 49 -1.51 40.94 28.31
CA THR A 49 -2.99 41.16 28.28
C THR A 49 -3.69 41.33 26.90
N THR A 50 -4.84 40.73 26.53
CA THR A 50 -5.89 39.93 27.21
C THR A 50 -6.92 39.42 26.18
N SER A 51 -7.47 38.22 26.45
CA SER A 51 -8.92 37.90 26.46
C SER A 51 -9.70 37.53 25.18
N ARG A 52 -10.25 36.28 25.23
CA ARG A 52 -11.54 35.76 24.67
C ARG A 52 -11.59 35.49 23.15
N ASP A 53 -12.18 34.43 22.61
CA ASP A 53 -12.98 33.29 23.09
C ASP A 53 -13.00 32.20 21.97
N LEU A 54 -13.29 30.95 22.36
CA LEU A 54 -13.99 29.88 21.61
C LEU A 54 -13.34 29.14 20.40
N GLU A 55 -13.37 27.80 20.56
CA GLU A 55 -13.63 26.76 19.53
C GLU A 55 -12.57 26.46 18.45
N ASN A 56 -12.44 25.27 17.86
CA ASN A 56 -12.69 23.85 18.17
C ASN A 56 -12.14 23.09 16.91
N ASN A 57 -11.69 21.84 17.07
CA ASN A 57 -11.53 20.82 15.99
C ASN A 57 -10.43 21.07 14.90
N ASN A 58 -9.83 20.09 14.22
CA ASN A 58 -9.67 18.65 14.30
C ASN A 58 -8.58 18.36 13.26
N ASP A 59 -7.43 17.82 13.67
CA ASP A 59 -6.40 17.36 12.73
C ASP A 59 -6.76 15.94 12.26
N LYS A 60 -7.33 15.84 11.06
CA LYS A 60 -7.37 14.61 10.26
C LYS A 60 -6.30 14.72 9.19
N SER A 61 -5.23 13.94 9.34
CA SER A 61 -4.26 13.72 8.27
C SER A 61 -4.92 12.94 7.13
N SER A 62 -5.48 13.66 6.16
CA SER A 62 -5.83 13.09 4.86
C SER A 62 -4.55 12.83 4.08
N ASN A 63 -4.45 11.61 3.56
CA ASN A 63 -3.44 11.16 2.61
C ASN A 63 -3.50 12.03 1.35
N PHE A 64 -2.72 13.12 1.33
CA PHE A 64 -2.43 13.81 0.09
C PHE A 64 -1.39 12.99 -0.68
N ARG A 65 -1.85 12.45 -1.82
CA ARG A 65 -1.00 11.91 -2.89
C ARG A 65 0.21 12.82 -3.10
N THR A 66 1.30 12.24 -3.58
CA THR A 66 2.64 12.77 -3.88
C THR A 66 2.72 14.04 -4.75
N SER A 67 1.62 14.77 -4.95
CA SER A 67 1.56 16.00 -5.73
C SER A 67 2.26 17.17 -5.03
N SER A 68 3.03 17.92 -5.81
CA SER A 68 3.59 19.21 -5.40
C SER A 68 2.64 20.39 -5.65
N SER A 69 1.36 20.15 -5.95
CA SER A 69 0.39 21.19 -6.28
C SER A 69 -0.64 21.50 -5.18
N VAL A 70 -1.07 22.76 -5.14
CA VAL A 70 -2.09 23.32 -4.25
C VAL A 70 -3.05 24.22 -5.05
N THR A 71 -4.26 24.44 -4.53
CA THR A 71 -5.24 25.40 -5.05
C THR A 71 -5.48 26.49 -4.01
N ILE A 72 -5.29 27.74 -4.41
CA ILE A 72 -5.73 28.92 -3.66
C ILE A 72 -7.14 29.27 -4.11
N LYS A 73 -8.10 29.25 -3.18
CA LYS A 73 -9.51 29.58 -3.46
C LYS A 73 -9.82 31.04 -3.13
N ASN A 74 -10.91 31.53 -3.72
CA ASN A 74 -11.47 32.86 -3.47
C ASN A 74 -10.50 34.01 -3.78
N VAL A 75 -9.70 33.86 -4.84
CA VAL A 75 -8.78 34.90 -5.29
C VAL A 75 -9.60 36.04 -5.92
N PRO A 76 -9.61 37.24 -5.32
CA PRO A 76 -10.31 38.38 -5.89
C PRO A 76 -9.68 38.82 -7.22
N SER A 77 -10.47 39.41 -8.11
CA SER A 77 -9.98 39.92 -9.40
C SER A 77 -8.89 41.01 -9.28
N ILE A 78 -8.82 41.70 -8.13
CA ILE A 78 -7.78 42.71 -7.82
C ILE A 78 -6.40 42.09 -7.50
N ILE A 79 -6.32 40.78 -7.22
CA ILE A 79 -5.06 40.05 -7.06
C ILE A 79 -4.75 39.33 -8.38
N ASP A 80 -3.64 39.73 -9.00
CA ASP A 80 -3.12 39.09 -10.22
C ASP A 80 -2.24 37.87 -9.88
N LEU A 81 -1.97 37.06 -10.92
CA LEU A 81 -1.20 35.83 -10.78
C LEU A 81 0.26 36.10 -10.29
N PRO A 82 1.00 37.10 -10.80
CA PRO A 82 2.35 37.40 -10.32
C PRO A 82 2.42 37.80 -8.85
N GLN A 83 1.50 38.65 -8.35
CA GLN A 83 1.46 39.02 -6.93
C GLN A 83 1.19 37.81 -6.03
N LEU A 84 0.38 36.86 -6.51
CA LEU A 84 0.07 35.63 -5.80
C LEU A 84 1.24 34.64 -5.81
N GLU A 85 1.94 34.50 -6.94
CA GLU A 85 3.16 33.69 -7.07
C GLU A 85 4.28 34.20 -6.16
N GLU A 86 4.49 35.51 -6.08
CA GLU A 86 5.48 36.11 -5.17
C GLU A 86 5.15 35.81 -3.71
N ALA A 87 3.89 36.01 -3.31
CA ALA A 87 3.45 35.77 -1.94
C ALA A 87 3.55 34.29 -1.52
N ILE A 88 3.19 33.36 -2.42
CA ILE A 88 3.26 31.92 -2.10
C ILE A 88 4.70 31.38 -2.18
N SER A 89 5.61 32.06 -2.87
CA SER A 89 7.02 31.63 -3.01
C SER A 89 7.77 31.56 -1.67
N VAL A 90 7.24 32.14 -0.60
CA VAL A 90 7.76 31.97 0.77
C VAL A 90 7.75 30.51 1.23
N PHE A 91 6.83 29.68 0.73
CA PHE A 91 6.81 28.25 1.02
C PHE A 91 7.78 27.43 0.12
N GLY A 92 8.27 28.04 -0.96
CA GLY A 92 9.32 27.52 -1.83
C GLY A 92 9.12 27.85 -3.30
N LYS A 93 10.05 27.42 -4.16
CA LYS A 93 10.07 27.78 -5.58
C LYS A 93 8.87 27.17 -6.32
N VAL A 94 8.06 28.03 -6.94
CA VAL A 94 6.95 27.66 -7.83
C VAL A 94 7.52 27.18 -9.18
N SER A 95 6.99 26.09 -9.71
CA SER A 95 7.28 25.60 -11.08
C SER A 95 6.27 26.14 -12.09
N LYS A 96 5.00 26.20 -11.70
CA LYS A 96 3.88 26.61 -12.55
C LYS A 96 2.76 27.18 -11.70
N ALA A 97 2.08 28.21 -12.18
CA ALA A 97 0.80 28.61 -11.64
C ALA A 97 -0.16 28.96 -12.79
N PHE A 98 -1.45 28.72 -12.58
CA PHE A 98 -2.48 29.13 -13.53
C PHE A 98 -3.79 29.44 -12.81
N LYS A 99 -4.51 30.41 -13.38
CA LYS A 99 -5.76 30.92 -12.81
C LYS A 99 -6.95 30.32 -13.55
N ARG A 100 -7.92 29.78 -12.80
CA ARG A 100 -9.21 29.28 -13.29
C ARG A 100 -10.31 30.19 -12.81
N SER A 101 -11.05 30.76 -13.75
CA SER A 101 -12.25 31.54 -13.43
C SER A 101 -13.44 30.61 -13.24
N VAL A 102 -14.14 30.77 -12.10
CA VAL A 102 -15.38 30.04 -11.84
C VAL A 102 -16.60 30.94 -12.13
N PRO A 103 -17.76 30.39 -12.49
CA PRO A 103 -18.95 31.16 -12.88
C PRO A 103 -19.47 32.14 -11.81
N ASN A 104 -19.05 31.97 -10.55
CA ASN A 104 -19.52 32.77 -9.41
C ASN A 104 -18.64 33.99 -9.10
N GLY A 105 -17.69 34.36 -9.99
CA GLY A 105 -16.87 35.56 -9.84
C GLY A 105 -15.73 35.47 -8.82
N LEU A 106 -15.41 34.28 -8.31
CA LEU A 106 -14.30 34.00 -7.40
C LEU A 106 -13.25 33.13 -8.08
N ASP A 107 -12.10 33.69 -8.44
CA ASP A 107 -11.10 32.92 -9.15
C ASP A 107 -10.42 31.89 -8.23
N CYS A 108 -10.00 30.77 -8.81
CA CYS A 108 -9.14 29.79 -8.15
C CYS A 108 -7.77 29.82 -8.84
N CYS A 109 -6.69 29.76 -8.07
CA CYS A 109 -5.35 29.66 -8.62
C CYS A 109 -4.73 28.32 -8.24
N ASP A 110 -4.36 27.53 -9.22
CA ASP A 110 -3.63 26.29 -9.00
C ASP A 110 -2.14 26.57 -9.13
N ILE A 111 -1.37 26.13 -8.14
CA ILE A 111 0.06 26.43 -8.00
C ILE A 111 0.81 25.14 -7.75
N GLU A 112 1.82 24.89 -8.57
CA GLU A 112 2.72 23.75 -8.47
C GLU A 112 4.08 24.22 -7.93
N PHE A 113 4.56 23.54 -6.89
CA PHE A 113 5.90 23.75 -6.37
C PHE A 113 6.91 22.82 -7.04
N LYS A 114 8.16 23.27 -7.14
CA LYS A 114 9.28 22.41 -7.56
C LYS A 114 9.55 21.25 -6.63
N THR A 115 9.11 21.32 -5.37
CA THR A 115 9.32 20.25 -4.39
C THR A 115 8.05 19.96 -3.60
N ILE A 116 7.83 18.67 -3.29
CA ILE A 116 6.72 18.21 -2.44
C ILE A 116 6.81 18.82 -1.02
N LYS A 117 8.03 19.07 -0.52
CA LYS A 117 8.25 19.68 0.80
C LYS A 117 7.65 21.10 0.89
N SER A 118 7.80 21.89 -0.17
CA SER A 118 7.21 23.23 -0.26
C SER A 118 5.69 23.18 -0.27
N CYS A 119 5.10 22.26 -1.04
CA CYS A 119 3.66 22.01 -1.05
C CYS A 119 3.13 21.66 0.35
N LYS A 120 3.75 20.71 1.05
CA LYS A 120 3.37 20.34 2.43
C LYS A 120 3.46 21.52 3.40
N THR A 121 4.47 22.37 3.23
CA THR A 121 4.65 23.57 4.08
C THR A 121 3.52 24.57 3.83
N ALA A 122 3.16 24.81 2.57
CA ALA A 122 2.03 25.67 2.20
C ALA A 122 0.69 25.12 2.72
N LEU A 123 0.43 23.82 2.55
CA LEU A 123 -0.79 23.17 3.08
C LEU A 123 -0.89 23.25 4.60
N SER A 124 0.24 23.11 5.30
CA SER A 124 0.28 23.23 6.77
C SER A 124 -0.02 24.65 7.26
N SER A 125 0.20 25.67 6.43
CA SER A 125 -0.18 27.07 6.72
C SER A 125 -1.69 27.26 6.72
N GLY A 126 -2.44 26.44 5.96
CA GLY A 126 -3.90 26.49 5.84
C GLY A 126 -4.44 27.68 5.04
N CYS A 127 -3.78 28.84 5.11
CA CYS A 127 -4.11 30.03 4.33
C CYS A 127 -2.91 30.91 4.02
N LEU A 128 -3.12 31.85 3.09
CA LEU A 128 -2.19 32.89 2.69
C LEU A 128 -2.87 34.25 2.83
N THR A 129 -2.22 35.18 3.54
CA THR A 129 -2.70 36.56 3.64
C THR A 129 -1.96 37.44 2.65
N ILE A 130 -2.70 38.06 1.73
CA ILE A 130 -2.18 39.04 0.78
C ILE A 130 -3.02 40.30 0.91
N LYS A 131 -2.37 41.41 1.26
CA LYS A 131 -3.05 42.66 1.60
C LYS A 131 -4.09 42.40 2.70
N ASN A 132 -5.39 42.63 2.44
CA ASN A 132 -6.47 42.41 3.39
C ASN A 132 -7.28 41.13 3.10
N PHE A 133 -6.80 40.27 2.20
CA PHE A 133 -7.49 39.04 1.81
C PHE A 133 -6.87 37.82 2.47
N ASN A 134 -7.72 36.97 3.04
CA ASN A 134 -7.34 35.67 3.57
C ASN A 134 -7.74 34.59 2.56
N LEU A 135 -6.75 34.02 1.88
CA LEU A 135 -6.94 33.08 0.80
C LEU A 135 -6.67 31.66 1.30
N ALA A 136 -7.65 30.77 1.17
CA ALA A 136 -7.51 29.39 1.65
C ALA A 136 -6.58 28.59 0.74
N ILE A 137 -5.59 27.90 1.32
CA ILE A 137 -4.72 26.98 0.60
C ILE A 137 -5.31 25.59 0.75
N CYS A 138 -5.81 25.04 -0.35
CA CYS A 138 -6.39 23.71 -0.43
C CYS A 138 -5.50 22.79 -1.29
N PRO A 139 -5.63 21.48 -1.12
CA PRO A 139 -5.07 20.51 -2.05
C PRO A 139 -5.70 20.63 -3.44
N LEU A 140 -4.93 20.37 -4.50
CA LEU A 140 -5.47 20.26 -5.85
C LEU A 140 -6.28 18.95 -5.97
N HIS A 141 -7.56 19.04 -6.31
CA HIS A 141 -8.37 17.86 -6.62
C HIS A 141 -7.93 17.29 -7.99
N SER A 142 -7.29 16.12 -8.01
CA SER A 142 -7.09 15.34 -9.24
C SER A 142 -8.43 14.75 -9.68
N SER A 143 -8.74 14.74 -10.98
CA SER A 143 -9.88 13.99 -11.52
C SER A 143 -9.87 12.54 -11.03
N GLU A 144 -11.03 12.03 -10.65
CA GLU A 144 -11.20 10.63 -10.23
C GLU A 144 -11.51 9.79 -11.47
N THR A 145 -11.04 8.55 -11.53
CA THR A 145 -11.41 7.64 -12.62
C THR A 145 -12.47 6.67 -12.11
N VAL A 146 -13.60 6.56 -12.81
CA VAL A 146 -14.69 5.63 -12.49
C VAL A 146 -14.81 4.57 -13.57
N THR A 147 -15.21 3.37 -13.15
CA THR A 147 -15.42 2.22 -14.05
C THR A 147 -16.91 2.02 -14.25
N ILE A 148 -17.37 2.03 -15.51
CA ILE A 148 -18.76 1.86 -15.89
C ILE A 148 -18.88 0.61 -16.75
N ARG A 149 -19.73 -0.33 -16.34
CA ARG A 149 -20.06 -1.51 -17.14
C ARG A 149 -21.21 -1.15 -18.09
N ILE A 150 -21.10 -1.55 -19.34
CA ILE A 150 -22.05 -1.30 -20.43
C ILE A 150 -22.42 -2.66 -21.01
N SER A 151 -23.71 -2.99 -21.05
CA SER A 151 -24.25 -4.26 -21.51
C SER A 151 -25.29 -4.07 -22.61
N ASN A 152 -25.72 -5.17 -23.22
CA ASN A 152 -26.72 -5.21 -24.29
C ASN A 152 -26.24 -4.50 -25.56
N ILE A 153 -24.96 -4.69 -25.89
CA ILE A 153 -24.36 -4.23 -27.14
C ILE A 153 -24.57 -5.31 -28.19
N SER A 154 -25.03 -4.94 -29.39
CA SER A 154 -25.20 -5.90 -30.49
C SER A 154 -23.86 -6.51 -30.91
N SER A 155 -23.85 -7.80 -31.25
CA SER A 155 -22.67 -8.48 -31.80
C SER A 155 -22.24 -7.90 -33.15
N ALA A 156 -23.16 -7.25 -33.88
CA ALA A 156 -22.88 -6.52 -35.11
C ALA A 156 -22.21 -5.16 -34.88
N THR A 157 -22.24 -4.64 -33.65
CA THR A 157 -21.67 -3.32 -33.33
C THR A 157 -20.14 -3.39 -33.30
N ALA A 158 -19.51 -2.66 -34.21
CA ALA A 158 -18.06 -2.54 -34.30
C ALA A 158 -17.47 -1.84 -33.06
N TYR A 159 -16.30 -2.30 -32.61
CA TYR A 159 -15.62 -1.76 -31.42
C TYR A 159 -15.30 -0.26 -31.53
N SER A 160 -14.96 0.21 -32.74
CA SER A 160 -14.73 1.63 -33.03
C SER A 160 -15.99 2.48 -32.79
N ALA A 161 -17.17 1.99 -33.17
CA ALA A 161 -18.44 2.67 -32.91
C ALA A 161 -18.75 2.72 -31.41
N ILE A 162 -18.40 1.67 -30.67
CA ILE A 162 -18.57 1.63 -29.21
C ILE A 162 -17.68 2.68 -28.55
N HIS A 163 -16.40 2.71 -28.93
CA HIS A 163 -15.41 3.65 -28.41
C HIS A 163 -15.81 5.11 -28.69
N SER A 164 -16.16 5.46 -29.93
CA SER A 164 -16.60 6.81 -30.30
C SER A 164 -17.81 7.27 -29.50
N THR A 165 -18.78 6.38 -29.30
CA THR A 165 -19.99 6.70 -28.53
C THR A 165 -19.68 6.87 -27.05
N CYS A 166 -18.84 6.00 -26.46
CA CYS A 166 -18.38 6.17 -25.08
C CYS A 166 -17.61 7.49 -24.89
N ALA A 167 -16.69 7.83 -25.80
CA ALA A 167 -15.95 9.09 -25.76
C ALA A 167 -16.84 10.34 -25.91
N SER A 168 -17.97 10.23 -26.62
CA SER A 168 -18.98 11.30 -26.68
C SER A 168 -19.75 11.46 -25.36
N CYS A 169 -19.83 10.39 -24.56
CA CYS A 169 -20.51 10.38 -23.27
C CYS A 169 -19.65 10.94 -22.14
N GLY A 170 -18.33 11.10 -22.29
CA GLY A 170 -17.46 11.67 -21.26
C GLY A 170 -15.97 11.50 -21.58
N PRO A 171 -15.07 12.03 -20.72
CA PRO A 171 -13.62 11.86 -20.89
C PRO A 171 -13.22 10.39 -20.70
N LEU A 172 -13.24 9.63 -21.79
CA LEU A 172 -12.94 8.20 -21.81
C LEU A 172 -11.42 7.99 -21.72
N GLU A 173 -10.99 7.25 -20.71
CA GLU A 173 -9.58 6.91 -20.46
C GLU A 173 -9.24 5.50 -20.96
N GLY A 174 -10.25 4.63 -21.08
CA GLY A 174 -10.05 3.25 -21.55
C GLY A 174 -11.37 2.50 -21.71
N LEU A 175 -11.33 1.42 -22.48
CA LEU A 175 -12.47 0.57 -22.79
C LEU A 175 -11.96 -0.86 -22.98
N VAL A 176 -12.69 -1.87 -22.48
CA VAL A 176 -12.40 -3.28 -22.72
C VAL A 176 -13.69 -4.05 -22.95
N ARG A 177 -13.76 -4.86 -24.02
CA ARG A 177 -14.90 -5.76 -24.25
C ARG A 177 -14.67 -7.04 -23.44
N THR A 178 -15.53 -7.29 -22.47
CA THR A 178 -15.40 -8.43 -21.53
C THR A 178 -16.21 -9.64 -21.98
N LYS A 179 -17.30 -9.42 -22.74
CA LYS A 179 -18.12 -10.43 -23.41
C LYS A 179 -18.63 -9.87 -24.73
N GLU A 180 -19.20 -10.71 -25.59
CA GLU A 180 -19.73 -10.31 -26.90
C GLU A 180 -20.70 -9.10 -26.82
N ASP A 181 -21.51 -9.06 -25.76
CA ASP A 181 -22.53 -8.04 -25.49
C ASP A 181 -22.19 -7.06 -24.34
N VAL A 182 -20.99 -7.18 -23.72
CA VAL A 182 -20.60 -6.41 -22.53
C VAL A 182 -19.22 -5.76 -22.68
N VAL A 183 -19.16 -4.48 -22.35
CA VAL A 183 -17.98 -3.65 -22.36
C VAL A 183 -17.81 -2.93 -21.02
N VAL A 184 -16.58 -2.75 -20.56
CA VAL A 184 -16.24 -1.97 -19.37
C VAL A 184 -15.46 -0.73 -19.82
N ALA A 185 -15.92 0.45 -19.41
CA ALA A 185 -15.39 1.75 -19.79
C ALA A 185 -14.85 2.50 -18.57
N LEU A 186 -13.68 3.12 -18.70
CA LEU A 186 -13.03 3.94 -17.69
C LEU A 186 -13.23 5.42 -18.05
N PHE A 187 -13.82 6.20 -17.16
CA PHE A 187 -14.06 7.62 -17.38
C PHE A 187 -13.35 8.47 -16.32
N SER A 188 -12.69 9.53 -16.76
CA SER A 188 -12.16 10.57 -15.88
C SER A 188 -13.27 11.56 -15.55
N VAL A 189 -13.60 11.66 -14.26
CA VAL A 189 -14.72 12.43 -13.73
C VAL A 189 -14.27 13.48 -12.73
N LYS A 190 -15.02 14.57 -12.68
CA LYS A 190 -14.81 15.67 -11.71
C LYS A 190 -15.60 15.50 -10.41
N GLY A 191 -16.33 14.38 -10.27
CA GLY A 191 -17.12 14.03 -9.09
C GLY A 191 -18.34 13.15 -9.42
N GLU A 192 -19.18 12.91 -8.41
CA GLU A 192 -20.34 12.00 -8.50
C GLU A 192 -21.40 12.45 -9.53
N GLU A 193 -21.64 13.75 -9.66
CA GLU A 193 -22.60 14.30 -10.64
C GLU A 193 -22.15 14.10 -12.09
N ASP A 194 -20.84 14.14 -12.34
CA ASP A 194 -20.25 13.86 -13.65
C ASP A 194 -20.41 12.38 -14.00
N THR A 195 -20.18 11.49 -13.02
CA THR A 195 -20.42 10.04 -13.15
C THR A 195 -21.89 9.74 -13.51
N LYS A 196 -22.85 10.33 -12.79
CA LYS A 196 -24.29 10.19 -13.08
C LYS A 196 -24.64 10.69 -14.49
N SER A 197 -24.05 11.80 -14.92
CA SER A 197 -24.24 12.37 -16.26
C SER A 197 -23.74 11.45 -17.37
N ILE A 198 -22.59 10.81 -17.19
CA ILE A 198 -22.02 9.84 -18.14
C ILE A 198 -22.90 8.59 -18.22
N ILE A 199 -23.27 8.00 -17.08
CA ILE A 199 -24.16 6.82 -17.01
C ILE A 199 -25.51 7.11 -17.69
N LYS A 200 -26.09 8.29 -17.49
CA LYS A 200 -27.35 8.69 -18.13
C LYS A 200 -27.23 8.76 -19.66
N ARG A 201 -26.13 9.31 -20.18
CA ARG A 201 -25.88 9.39 -21.63
C ARG A 201 -25.70 8.01 -22.25
N LEU A 202 -24.95 7.13 -21.58
CA LEU A 202 -24.75 5.75 -22.01
C LEU A 202 -26.07 4.96 -22.05
N ASN A 203 -26.90 5.05 -21.01
CA ASN A 203 -28.24 4.40 -20.97
C ASN A 203 -29.24 4.98 -21.99
N SER A 204 -28.96 6.14 -22.58
CA SER A 204 -29.81 6.76 -23.61
C SER A 204 -29.34 6.42 -25.03
N THR A 205 -28.28 5.62 -25.17
CA THR A 205 -27.70 5.25 -26.46
C THR A 205 -28.46 4.08 -27.08
N VAL A 206 -28.82 4.22 -28.35
CA VAL A 206 -29.39 3.16 -29.19
C VAL A 206 -28.48 2.94 -30.38
N MET A 207 -28.02 1.70 -30.57
CA MET A 207 -27.14 1.33 -31.68
C MET A 207 -27.53 -0.06 -32.19
N ASP A 208 -27.66 -0.22 -33.50
CA ASP A 208 -28.05 -1.48 -34.14
C ASP A 208 -29.30 -2.12 -33.49
N GLU A 209 -30.34 -1.30 -33.29
CA GLU A 209 -31.62 -1.68 -32.63
C GLU A 209 -31.49 -2.16 -31.17
N SER A 210 -30.29 -2.05 -30.58
CA SER A 210 -30.00 -2.44 -29.20
C SER A 210 -29.87 -1.21 -28.29
N ASN A 211 -30.59 -1.23 -27.17
CA ASN A 211 -30.51 -0.20 -26.14
C ASN A 211 -29.42 -0.57 -25.13
N TRP A 212 -28.38 0.26 -25.00
CA TRP A 212 -27.32 -0.02 -24.05
C TRP A 212 -27.81 0.14 -22.61
N SER A 213 -27.30 -0.70 -21.72
CA SER A 213 -27.51 -0.58 -20.27
C SER A 213 -26.18 -0.33 -19.59
N ALA A 214 -26.06 0.78 -18.86
CA ALA A 214 -24.83 1.19 -18.20
C ALA A 214 -25.00 1.37 -16.70
N ASP A 215 -24.08 0.82 -15.92
CA ASP A 215 -24.07 0.85 -14.46
C ASP A 215 -22.66 1.07 -13.90
N LEU A 216 -22.58 1.69 -12.72
CA LEU A 216 -21.29 1.88 -12.04
C LEU A 216 -20.78 0.51 -11.57
N HIS A 217 -19.63 0.10 -12.09
CA HIS A 217 -19.08 -1.21 -11.78
C HIS A 217 -18.42 -1.18 -10.39
N HIS A 218 -19.12 -1.66 -9.38
CA HIS A 218 -18.55 -1.94 -8.07
C HIS A 218 -17.84 -3.31 -8.10
N SER A 219 -16.66 -3.38 -8.71
CA SER A 219 -15.87 -4.62 -8.68
C SER A 219 -15.20 -4.77 -7.32
N GLU A 220 -15.62 -5.78 -6.58
CA GLU A 220 -14.73 -6.58 -5.75
C GLU A 220 -13.63 -7.15 -6.66
N ALA A 221 -12.39 -6.69 -6.47
CA ALA A 221 -11.12 -7.20 -7.03
C ALA A 221 -10.97 -7.34 -8.58
N PRO A 222 -9.73 -7.27 -9.12
CA PRO A 222 -9.49 -7.26 -10.57
C PRO A 222 -9.33 -8.69 -11.13
N ILE A 223 -9.94 -8.93 -12.29
CA ILE A 223 -9.82 -10.17 -13.08
C ILE A 223 -8.60 -10.06 -14.00
N VAL A 224 -7.76 -11.10 -13.97
CA VAL A 224 -6.67 -11.38 -14.91
C VAL A 224 -7.26 -12.06 -16.14
N GLU A 225 -6.97 -11.57 -17.34
CA GLU A 225 -7.23 -12.34 -18.57
C GLU A 225 -6.07 -13.30 -18.88
N MET A 226 -6.43 -14.55 -19.16
CA MET A 226 -5.69 -15.44 -20.04
C MET A 226 -6.21 -15.20 -21.46
N THR A 227 -5.32 -15.02 -22.43
CA THR A 227 -5.67 -14.95 -23.85
C THR A 227 -5.13 -16.17 -24.58
N ASP A 228 -5.94 -16.68 -25.52
CA ASP A 228 -5.49 -17.59 -26.58
C ASP A 228 -5.70 -16.92 -27.94
N ASN A 229 -4.57 -16.82 -28.66
CA ASN A 229 -4.38 -16.79 -30.12
C ASN A 229 -4.71 -15.54 -30.97
N ALA A 230 -3.60 -15.02 -31.55
CA ALA A 230 -3.39 -14.43 -32.87
C ALA A 230 -3.71 -12.92 -33.15
N ASP A 231 -2.60 -12.18 -33.33
CA ASP A 231 -2.31 -10.84 -33.88
C ASP A 231 -3.06 -10.41 -35.19
N PRO A 232 -2.90 -9.16 -35.72
CA PRO A 232 -2.47 -7.86 -35.14
C PRO A 232 -3.32 -6.63 -35.62
N GLU A 233 -3.26 -5.49 -34.92
CA GLU A 233 -2.92 -4.14 -35.44
C GLU A 233 -3.24 -3.01 -34.43
N ASP A 234 -2.25 -2.13 -34.23
CA ASP A 234 -2.20 -0.82 -33.53
C ASP A 234 -2.75 -0.74 -32.09
N ASP A 235 -1.89 -0.86 -31.10
CA ASP A 235 -1.08 0.23 -30.50
C ASP A 235 -1.92 1.28 -29.76
N LEU A 236 -1.86 1.22 -28.42
CA LEU A 236 -1.82 2.40 -27.56
C LEU A 236 -1.05 2.00 -26.29
N GLY A 237 0.27 2.02 -26.42
CA GLY A 237 1.17 2.05 -25.28
C GLY A 237 0.97 3.27 -24.37
N LEU A 238 1.47 3.09 -23.15
CA LEU A 238 1.81 4.13 -22.17
C LEU A 238 0.66 4.72 -21.32
N LYS A 239 0.35 4.06 -20.19
CA LYS A 239 0.15 4.68 -18.86
C LYS A 239 -0.12 3.65 -17.76
N ILE A 240 0.91 2.89 -17.36
CA ILE A 240 1.10 2.54 -15.94
C ILE A 240 2.62 2.62 -15.66
N SER A 241 3.11 3.84 -15.47
CA SER A 241 4.29 4.05 -14.62
C SER A 241 3.77 4.34 -13.22
N GLU A 242 3.61 3.31 -12.40
CA GLU A 242 3.64 3.51 -10.95
C GLU A 242 5.11 3.52 -10.48
N PRO A 243 5.47 4.39 -9.53
CA PRO A 243 6.85 4.75 -9.28
C PRO A 243 7.50 3.72 -8.35
N PHE A 244 7.98 2.62 -8.91
CA PHE A 244 9.26 2.11 -8.46
C PHE A 244 10.33 3.02 -9.06
N ALA A 245 11.27 3.50 -8.27
CA ALA A 245 12.45 4.13 -8.85
C ALA A 245 13.05 3.11 -9.84
N ASP A 246 13.01 3.40 -11.14
CA ASP A 246 13.44 2.45 -12.17
C ASP A 246 14.92 2.17 -11.93
N ASP A 247 15.21 1.04 -11.28
CA ASP A 247 16.55 0.57 -10.96
C ASP A 247 17.22 -0.04 -12.21
N VAL A 248 16.49 -0.08 -13.32
CA VAL A 248 16.99 -0.31 -14.68
C VAL A 248 17.09 1.05 -15.38
N VAL A 249 18.29 1.40 -15.84
CA VAL A 249 18.54 2.67 -16.52
C VAL A 249 17.94 2.63 -17.92
N VAL A 250 17.05 3.56 -18.25
CA VAL A 250 16.58 3.77 -19.63
C VAL A 250 17.70 4.43 -20.44
N LEU A 251 18.22 3.68 -21.40
CA LEU A 251 19.27 4.11 -22.30
C LEU A 251 18.66 4.56 -23.64
N THR A 252 19.10 5.73 -24.09
CA THR A 252 18.65 6.40 -25.31
C THR A 252 19.85 6.71 -26.19
N GLU A 253 19.61 7.11 -27.46
CA GLU A 253 20.71 7.53 -28.35
C GLU A 253 21.59 8.64 -27.75
N GLU A 254 21.00 9.52 -26.95
CA GLU A 254 21.71 10.66 -26.35
C GLU A 254 22.57 10.32 -25.14
N ASN A 255 22.24 9.25 -24.42
CA ASN A 255 22.89 8.88 -23.15
C ASN A 255 23.66 7.56 -23.23
N PHE A 256 23.46 6.72 -24.25
CA PHE A 256 24.00 5.37 -24.30
C PHE A 256 25.51 5.36 -24.08
N GLU A 257 26.27 6.09 -24.90
CA GLU A 257 27.73 6.13 -24.81
C GLU A 257 28.23 6.92 -23.59
N LYS A 258 27.37 7.72 -22.93
CA LYS A 258 27.72 8.42 -21.69
C LYS A 258 27.60 7.50 -20.47
N GLU A 259 26.81 6.44 -20.56
CA GLU A 259 26.53 5.52 -19.46
C GLU A 259 27.19 4.14 -19.65
N VAL A 260 27.31 3.70 -20.91
CA VAL A 260 27.87 2.40 -21.32
C VAL A 260 29.28 2.57 -21.86
N GLY A 261 30.16 1.61 -21.57
CA GLY A 261 31.58 1.66 -21.97
C GLY A 261 32.42 2.66 -21.19
N GLN A 262 31.91 3.17 -20.07
CA GLN A 262 32.58 4.13 -19.18
C GLN A 262 33.29 3.42 -18.01
N ASP A 263 33.07 3.86 -16.78
CA ASP A 263 33.79 3.42 -15.58
C ASP A 263 33.19 2.18 -14.88
N ARG A 264 32.10 1.64 -15.42
CA ARG A 264 31.37 0.45 -14.94
C ARG A 264 31.03 -0.49 -16.10
N GLY A 265 30.89 -1.79 -15.80
CA GLY A 265 30.35 -2.75 -16.76
C GLY A 265 28.84 -2.57 -16.89
N ALA A 266 28.25 -2.86 -18.04
CA ALA A 266 26.82 -2.67 -18.29
C ALA A 266 26.17 -3.91 -18.91
N LEU A 267 25.09 -4.40 -18.30
CA LEU A 267 24.18 -5.35 -18.96
C LEU A 267 23.05 -4.54 -19.60
N VAL A 268 22.88 -4.66 -20.91
CA VAL A 268 21.87 -3.93 -21.67
C VAL A 268 20.90 -4.90 -22.33
N GLU A 269 19.61 -4.69 -22.08
CA GLU A 269 18.50 -5.30 -22.80
C GLU A 269 18.10 -4.40 -23.98
N PHE A 270 18.19 -4.93 -25.18
CA PHE A 270 17.64 -4.31 -26.39
C PHE A 270 16.27 -4.94 -26.67
N TYR A 271 15.21 -4.14 -26.52
CA TYR A 271 13.82 -4.60 -26.58
C TYR A 271 12.98 -3.79 -27.57
N ALA A 272 11.75 -4.25 -27.80
CA ALA A 272 10.72 -3.49 -28.50
C ALA A 272 9.40 -3.62 -27.69
N PRO A 273 8.63 -2.53 -27.49
CA PRO A 273 7.42 -2.53 -26.67
C PRO A 273 6.35 -3.55 -27.09
N TRP A 274 6.24 -3.84 -28.38
CA TRP A 274 5.26 -4.81 -28.91
C TRP A 274 5.71 -6.27 -28.73
N CYS A 275 6.98 -6.55 -28.41
CA CYS A 275 7.49 -7.91 -28.34
C CYS A 275 7.05 -8.65 -27.07
N GLY A 276 6.25 -9.71 -27.22
CA GLY A 276 5.77 -10.53 -26.11
C GLY A 276 6.89 -11.17 -25.27
N HIS A 277 8.01 -11.57 -25.90
CA HIS A 277 9.17 -12.12 -25.17
C HIS A 277 9.88 -11.07 -24.32
N CYS A 278 9.90 -9.81 -24.74
CA CYS A 278 10.42 -8.70 -23.95
C CYS A 278 9.51 -8.41 -22.75
N LYS A 279 8.18 -8.37 -22.98
CA LYS A 279 7.20 -8.21 -21.89
C LYS A 279 7.34 -9.30 -20.82
N LYS A 280 7.66 -10.54 -21.23
CA LYS A 280 7.90 -11.66 -20.31
C LYS A 280 9.22 -11.54 -19.54
N LEU A 281 10.25 -10.93 -20.12
CA LEU A 281 11.56 -10.73 -19.48
C LEU A 281 11.56 -9.52 -18.53
N ALA A 282 10.79 -8.47 -18.85
CA ALA A 282 10.73 -7.22 -18.08
C ALA A 282 10.69 -7.41 -16.55
N PRO A 283 9.79 -8.21 -15.95
CA PRO A 283 9.76 -8.37 -14.48
C PRO A 283 11.04 -9.03 -13.92
N GLU A 284 11.66 -9.95 -14.64
CA GLU A 284 12.94 -10.58 -14.25
C GLU A 284 14.10 -9.59 -14.36
N TYR A 285 14.08 -8.73 -15.39
CA TYR A 285 15.09 -7.72 -15.64
C TYR A 285 15.00 -6.54 -14.64
N GLU A 286 13.80 -6.17 -14.23
CA GLU A 286 13.56 -5.21 -13.15
C GLU A 286 14.03 -5.76 -11.79
N LYS A 287 13.73 -7.03 -11.50
CA LYS A 287 14.24 -7.72 -10.30
C LYS A 287 15.77 -7.73 -10.28
N LEU A 288 16.40 -7.96 -11.43
CA LEU A 288 17.85 -7.84 -11.59
C LEU A 288 18.33 -6.42 -11.30
N GLY A 289 17.74 -5.39 -11.94
CA GLY A 289 18.08 -3.97 -11.70
C GLY A 289 18.03 -3.60 -10.22
N ALA A 290 16.93 -3.94 -9.54
CA ALA A 290 16.75 -3.69 -8.11
C ALA A 290 17.83 -4.36 -7.25
N SER A 291 18.27 -5.57 -7.64
CA SER A 291 19.33 -6.31 -6.94
C SER A 291 20.69 -5.63 -7.08
N PHE A 292 20.99 -5.13 -8.28
CA PHE A 292 22.27 -4.48 -8.61
C PHE A 292 22.30 -2.99 -8.29
N LYS A 293 21.21 -2.39 -7.79
CA LYS A 293 21.10 -0.97 -7.41
C LYS A 293 22.29 -0.43 -6.57
N LYS A 294 22.84 -1.25 -5.66
CA LYS A 294 23.96 -0.87 -4.79
C LYS A 294 25.33 -1.18 -5.38
N ALA A 295 25.40 -1.97 -6.45
CA ALA A 295 26.64 -2.38 -7.11
C ALA A 295 27.07 -1.31 -8.12
N LYS A 296 27.75 -0.25 -7.63
CA LYS A 296 28.17 0.89 -8.46
C LYS A 296 29.09 0.53 -9.64
N SER A 297 29.75 -0.62 -9.60
CA SER A 297 30.61 -1.14 -10.68
C SER A 297 29.83 -1.76 -11.84
N VAL A 298 28.49 -1.85 -11.73
CA VAL A 298 27.60 -2.43 -12.72
C VAL A 298 26.46 -1.45 -13.04
N LEU A 299 26.07 -1.38 -14.31
CA LEU A 299 24.84 -0.77 -14.78
C LEU A 299 23.93 -1.86 -15.34
N ILE A 300 22.65 -1.84 -14.96
CA ILE A 300 21.60 -2.61 -15.63
C ILE A 300 20.78 -1.60 -16.42
N GLY A 301 20.73 -1.75 -17.74
CA GLY A 301 20.06 -0.80 -18.63
C GLY A 301 19.19 -1.48 -19.68
N LYS A 302 18.27 -0.72 -20.26
CA LYS A 302 17.39 -1.15 -21.34
C LYS A 302 17.31 -0.08 -22.43
N VAL A 303 17.25 -0.49 -23.69
CA VAL A 303 17.09 0.37 -24.87
C VAL A 303 15.87 -0.06 -25.65
N ASP A 304 14.97 0.90 -25.88
CA ASP A 304 13.84 0.72 -26.79
C ASP A 304 14.32 0.85 -28.24
N CYS A 305 14.29 -0.25 -28.99
CA CYS A 305 14.74 -0.28 -30.37
C CYS A 305 13.72 0.22 -31.39
N ASP A 306 12.47 0.47 -31.01
CA ASP A 306 11.52 1.17 -31.88
C ASP A 306 11.80 2.68 -31.87
N GLU A 307 12.13 3.24 -30.70
CA GLU A 307 12.48 4.66 -30.56
C GLU A 307 13.94 4.95 -30.91
N HIS A 308 14.87 4.03 -30.60
CA HIS A 308 16.33 4.23 -30.71
C HIS A 308 17.00 3.27 -31.70
N LYS A 309 16.44 3.20 -32.91
CA LYS A 309 16.86 2.28 -33.98
C LYS A 309 18.35 2.37 -34.33
N SER A 310 18.97 3.56 -34.25
CA SER A 310 20.37 3.73 -34.66
C SER A 310 21.32 3.03 -33.70
N VAL A 311 21.05 3.08 -32.39
CA VAL A 311 21.81 2.37 -31.35
C VAL A 311 21.68 0.86 -31.54
N CYS A 312 20.47 0.36 -31.73
CA CYS A 312 20.24 -1.08 -31.90
C CYS A 312 20.89 -1.63 -33.17
N SER A 313 20.84 -0.87 -34.28
CA SER A 313 21.53 -1.22 -35.52
C SER A 313 23.05 -1.23 -35.35
N LYS A 314 23.60 -0.23 -34.64
CA LYS A 314 25.04 -0.12 -34.34
C LYS A 314 25.59 -1.36 -33.62
N TYR A 315 24.82 -1.94 -32.69
CA TYR A 315 25.22 -3.12 -31.92
C TYR A 315 24.68 -4.45 -32.48
N GLY A 316 24.25 -4.45 -33.75
CA GLY A 316 23.89 -5.67 -34.48
C GLY A 316 22.65 -6.38 -33.92
N VAL A 317 21.71 -5.66 -33.35
CA VAL A 317 20.46 -6.24 -32.82
C VAL A 317 19.55 -6.63 -33.99
N GLN A 318 19.34 -7.93 -34.16
CA GLN A 318 18.51 -8.50 -35.25
C GLN A 318 17.19 -9.11 -34.76
N GLY A 319 16.98 -9.17 -33.44
CA GLY A 319 15.78 -9.74 -32.83
C GLY A 319 15.70 -9.41 -31.34
N TYR A 320 14.50 -9.56 -30.78
CA TYR A 320 14.21 -9.10 -29.43
C TYR A 320 13.69 -10.23 -28.52
N PRO A 321 13.99 -10.19 -27.21
CA PRO A 321 15.01 -9.35 -26.59
C PRO A 321 16.42 -9.86 -26.94
N THR A 322 17.35 -8.92 -27.17
CA THR A 322 18.79 -9.22 -27.25
C THR A 322 19.47 -8.63 -26.02
N ILE A 323 20.22 -9.45 -25.28
CA ILE A 323 20.92 -9.02 -24.06
C ILE A 323 22.42 -9.03 -24.35
N GLN A 324 23.10 -7.93 -24.03
CA GLN A 324 24.54 -7.79 -24.25
C GLN A 324 25.21 -7.21 -23.02
N TRP A 325 26.39 -7.73 -22.69
CA TRP A 325 27.29 -7.21 -21.67
C TRP A 325 28.37 -6.34 -22.30
N PHE A 326 28.53 -5.13 -21.79
CA PHE A 326 29.59 -4.19 -22.15
C PHE A 326 30.60 -4.13 -21.00
N PRO A 327 31.84 -4.61 -21.20
CA PRO A 327 32.87 -4.50 -20.18
C PRO A 327 33.18 -3.05 -19.84
N LYS A 328 33.65 -2.81 -18.61
CA LYS A 328 34.15 -1.50 -18.18
C LYS A 328 35.18 -0.97 -19.17
N GLY A 329 35.00 0.27 -19.63
CA GLY A 329 35.90 0.94 -20.57
C GLY A 329 35.80 0.47 -22.02
N SER A 330 34.83 -0.37 -22.36
CA SER A 330 34.67 -0.92 -23.71
C SER A 330 33.23 -0.81 -24.21
N LEU A 331 33.10 -0.39 -25.47
CA LEU A 331 31.84 -0.45 -26.22
C LEU A 331 31.71 -1.73 -27.06
N GLU A 332 32.65 -2.68 -26.91
CA GLU A 332 32.56 -4.00 -27.57
C GLU A 332 31.71 -4.96 -26.71
N PRO A 333 30.51 -5.36 -27.16
CA PRO A 333 29.62 -6.19 -26.36
C PRO A 333 29.95 -7.68 -26.45
N LYS A 334 29.65 -8.40 -25.37
CA LYS A 334 29.50 -9.86 -25.33
C LYS A 334 28.02 -10.22 -25.25
N LYS A 335 27.52 -11.01 -26.19
CA LYS A 335 26.12 -11.44 -26.21
C LYS A 335 25.85 -12.47 -25.11
N TYR A 336 24.70 -12.33 -24.43
CA TYR A 336 24.19 -13.32 -23.48
C TYR A 336 23.18 -14.25 -24.16
N GLU A 337 23.42 -15.56 -24.07
CA GLU A 337 22.60 -16.62 -24.69
C GLU A 337 21.98 -17.57 -23.65
N GLY A 338 22.09 -17.25 -22.36
CA GLY A 338 21.58 -18.08 -21.28
C GLY A 338 20.08 -17.87 -20.98
N PRO A 339 19.55 -18.54 -19.94
CA PRO A 339 18.17 -18.39 -19.52
C PRO A 339 17.82 -16.94 -19.11
N ARG A 340 16.61 -16.49 -19.46
CA ARG A 340 16.11 -15.14 -19.20
C ARG A 340 15.41 -15.02 -17.84
N THR A 341 16.09 -15.46 -16.79
CA THR A 341 15.65 -15.40 -15.38
C THR A 341 16.57 -14.45 -14.62
N ALA A 342 16.08 -13.74 -13.62
CA ALA A 342 16.89 -12.84 -12.80
C ALA A 342 18.11 -13.55 -12.21
N GLU A 343 17.96 -14.81 -11.77
CA GLU A 343 19.04 -15.60 -11.16
C GLU A 343 20.18 -15.87 -12.15
N SER A 344 19.86 -16.43 -13.33
CA SER A 344 20.85 -16.70 -14.38
C SER A 344 21.53 -15.41 -14.89
N LEU A 345 20.77 -14.33 -15.03
CA LEU A 345 21.31 -13.02 -15.42
C LEU A 345 22.23 -12.45 -14.33
N ALA A 346 21.87 -12.58 -13.06
CA ALA A 346 22.71 -12.14 -11.95
C ALA A 346 24.00 -12.94 -11.87
N GLU A 347 23.95 -14.26 -12.06
CA GLU A 347 25.14 -15.10 -12.11
C GLU A 347 26.09 -14.68 -13.24
N PHE A 348 25.54 -14.41 -14.43
CA PHE A 348 26.30 -13.90 -15.55
C PHE A 348 26.93 -12.53 -15.25
N VAL A 349 26.15 -11.57 -14.74
CA VAL A 349 26.65 -10.23 -14.37
C VAL A 349 27.68 -10.30 -13.24
N ASN A 350 27.50 -11.19 -12.26
CA ASN A 350 28.47 -11.42 -11.20
C ASN A 350 29.80 -11.93 -11.77
N THR A 351 29.73 -12.88 -12.72
CA THR A 351 30.89 -13.45 -13.39
C THR A 351 31.63 -12.41 -14.22
N GLU A 352 30.93 -11.70 -15.11
CA GLU A 352 31.55 -10.74 -16.03
C GLU A 352 31.94 -9.43 -15.33
N GLY A 353 31.16 -8.99 -14.34
CA GLY A 353 31.37 -7.75 -13.60
C GLY A 353 32.28 -7.90 -12.37
N GLY A 354 32.71 -9.13 -12.03
CA GLY A 354 33.50 -9.41 -10.83
C GLY A 354 32.77 -9.04 -9.54
N THR A 355 31.47 -9.28 -9.47
CA THR A 355 30.60 -8.97 -8.33
C THR A 355 30.03 -10.22 -7.67
N ASN A 356 29.38 -10.07 -6.52
CA ASN A 356 28.70 -11.16 -5.82
C ASN A 356 27.36 -10.67 -5.25
N VAL A 357 26.55 -10.11 -6.14
CA VAL A 357 25.21 -9.61 -5.83
C VAL A 357 24.25 -10.79 -5.85
N LYS A 358 23.51 -10.95 -4.75
CA LYS A 358 22.39 -11.88 -4.70
C LYS A 358 21.14 -11.17 -5.20
N ILE A 359 20.29 -11.91 -5.92
CA ILE A 359 18.99 -11.39 -6.33
C ILE A 359 18.20 -10.96 -5.09
N ALA A 360 17.69 -9.73 -5.12
CA ALA A 360 16.78 -9.18 -4.14
C ALA A 360 15.48 -9.97 -4.23
N THR A 361 15.40 -11.02 -3.42
CA THR A 361 14.12 -11.65 -3.10
C THR A 361 13.33 -10.66 -2.25
N VAL A 362 12.10 -10.36 -2.65
CA VAL A 362 11.15 -9.69 -1.75
C VAL A 362 11.13 -10.52 -0.46
N PRO A 363 11.36 -9.91 0.71
CA PRO A 363 11.30 -10.65 1.96
C PRO A 363 9.90 -11.27 2.07
N SER A 364 9.87 -12.60 2.04
CA SER A 364 8.64 -13.38 2.17
C SER A 364 8.27 -13.46 3.64
N ASN A 365 6.97 -13.35 3.93
CA ASN A 365 6.42 -13.68 5.25
C ASN A 365 6.24 -15.20 5.41
N ALA A 366 6.33 -15.98 4.32
CA ALA A 366 6.33 -17.42 4.39
C ALA A 366 7.71 -17.91 4.87
N VAL A 367 7.70 -18.88 5.79
CA VAL A 367 8.92 -19.51 6.27
C VAL A 367 9.47 -20.42 5.17
N VAL A 368 10.68 -20.14 4.70
CA VAL A 368 11.36 -21.00 3.73
C VAL A 368 11.95 -22.20 4.47
N LEU A 369 11.44 -23.38 4.13
CA LEU A 369 11.90 -24.65 4.66
C LEU A 369 13.04 -25.21 3.82
N SER A 370 13.83 -26.03 4.48
CA SER A 370 14.91 -26.84 3.95
C SER A 370 15.02 -28.09 4.82
N ALA A 371 15.86 -29.04 4.43
CA ALA A 371 16.11 -30.22 5.26
C ALA A 371 16.57 -29.87 6.69
N ASP A 372 17.27 -28.74 6.88
CA ASP A 372 17.88 -28.37 8.16
C ASP A 372 16.89 -27.82 9.19
N ASN A 373 15.79 -27.20 8.75
CA ASN A 373 14.80 -26.55 9.63
C ASN A 373 13.40 -27.15 9.53
N PHE A 374 13.15 -28.11 8.63
CA PHE A 374 11.82 -28.67 8.43
C PHE A 374 11.26 -29.27 9.71
N ASP A 375 12.02 -30.15 10.37
CA ASP A 375 11.54 -30.85 11.56
C ASP A 375 11.28 -29.87 12.73
N GLU A 376 12.15 -28.89 12.93
CA GLU A 376 11.99 -27.86 13.97
C GLU A 376 10.70 -27.04 13.77
N VAL A 377 10.40 -26.64 12.53
CA VAL A 377 9.25 -25.77 12.25
C VAL A 377 7.96 -26.57 12.10
N VAL A 378 7.97 -27.64 11.32
CA VAL A 378 6.76 -28.38 10.92
C VAL A 378 6.29 -29.30 12.04
N LEU A 379 7.22 -29.95 12.74
CA LEU A 379 6.89 -30.92 13.80
C LEU A 379 6.71 -30.29 15.19
N ASP A 380 6.81 -28.96 15.32
CA ASP A 380 6.47 -28.26 16.56
C ASP A 380 4.98 -28.48 16.91
N GLU A 381 4.74 -29.26 17.96
CA GLU A 381 3.41 -29.61 18.48
C GLU A 381 2.61 -28.38 18.98
N THR A 382 3.25 -27.21 19.08
CA THR A 382 2.60 -25.94 19.46
C THR A 382 2.17 -25.11 18.25
N LYS A 383 2.47 -25.53 17.02
CA LYS A 383 2.13 -24.80 15.78
C LYS A 383 1.20 -25.59 14.87
N ASP A 384 0.29 -24.88 14.24
CA ASP A 384 -0.43 -25.35 13.06
C ASP A 384 0.32 -24.84 11.81
N VAL A 385 0.79 -25.74 10.93
CA VAL A 385 1.72 -25.37 9.86
C VAL A 385 1.14 -25.73 8.50
N LEU A 386 0.96 -24.76 7.61
CA LEU A 386 0.62 -25.00 6.20
C LEU A 386 1.89 -24.91 5.36
N VAL A 387 2.19 -25.95 4.59
CA VAL A 387 3.39 -26.06 3.76
C VAL A 387 3.02 -26.18 2.29
N GLU A 388 3.57 -25.27 1.47
CA GLU A 388 3.59 -25.39 0.01
C GLU A 388 4.86 -26.10 -0.44
N PHE A 389 4.70 -27.27 -1.04
CA PHE A 389 5.76 -27.97 -1.77
C PHE A 389 5.72 -27.53 -3.22
N TYR A 390 6.72 -26.76 -3.65
CA TYR A 390 6.79 -26.16 -4.98
C TYR A 390 8.03 -26.58 -5.76
N ALA A 391 8.03 -26.29 -7.07
CA ALA A 391 9.22 -26.35 -7.90
C ALA A 391 9.42 -25.03 -8.64
N PRO A 392 10.64 -24.46 -8.72
CA PRO A 392 10.88 -23.14 -9.33
C PRO A 392 10.49 -23.04 -10.80
N TRP A 393 10.48 -24.16 -11.53
CA TRP A 393 10.12 -24.22 -12.95
C TRP A 393 8.61 -24.38 -13.19
N CYS A 394 7.82 -24.68 -12.15
CA CYS A 394 6.40 -24.99 -12.29
C CYS A 394 5.56 -23.71 -12.46
N GLY A 395 4.90 -23.55 -13.62
CA GLY A 395 4.02 -22.41 -13.90
C GLY A 395 2.89 -22.23 -12.88
N HIS A 396 2.24 -23.32 -12.46
CA HIS A 396 1.19 -23.24 -11.44
C HIS A 396 1.69 -22.77 -10.06
N CYS A 397 2.93 -23.11 -9.68
CA CYS A 397 3.54 -22.63 -8.44
C CYS A 397 3.81 -21.12 -8.53
N LYS A 398 4.34 -20.66 -9.68
CA LYS A 398 4.56 -19.23 -9.92
C LYS A 398 3.27 -18.43 -9.85
N ASN A 399 2.16 -18.99 -10.35
CA ASN A 399 0.85 -18.35 -10.28
C ASN A 399 0.27 -18.33 -8.85
N LEU A 400 0.56 -19.35 -8.03
CA LEU A 400 0.11 -19.43 -6.64
C LEU A 400 0.92 -18.53 -5.69
N ALA A 401 2.22 -18.38 -5.94
CA ALA A 401 3.14 -17.69 -5.04
C ALA A 401 2.67 -16.29 -4.57
N PRO A 402 2.08 -15.41 -5.42
CA PRO A 402 1.57 -14.12 -4.97
C PRO A 402 0.40 -14.24 -3.98
N THR A 403 -0.49 -15.22 -4.17
CA THR A 403 -1.60 -15.49 -3.27
C THR A 403 -1.09 -16.10 -1.96
N TYR A 404 -0.17 -17.07 -2.04
CA TYR A 404 0.41 -17.72 -0.87
C TYR A 404 1.19 -16.74 0.02
N GLU A 405 1.86 -15.74 -0.57
CA GLU A 405 2.50 -14.65 0.18
C GLU A 405 1.47 -13.75 0.91
N LYS A 406 0.30 -13.51 0.31
CA LYS A 406 -0.80 -12.79 0.98
C LYS A 406 -1.34 -13.60 2.16
N VAL A 407 -1.45 -14.92 2.03
CA VAL A 407 -1.82 -15.82 3.14
C VAL A 407 -0.80 -15.70 4.27
N ALA A 408 0.50 -15.83 3.96
CA ALA A 408 1.55 -15.67 4.95
C ALA A 408 1.50 -14.30 5.64
N THR A 409 1.23 -13.24 4.88
CA THR A 409 1.03 -11.88 5.41
C THR A 409 -0.18 -11.79 6.33
N ALA A 410 -1.29 -12.42 5.97
CA ALA A 410 -2.54 -12.39 6.72
C ALA A 410 -2.35 -13.02 8.11
N PHE A 411 -1.61 -14.12 8.20
CA PHE A 411 -1.43 -14.88 9.44
C PHE A 411 -0.12 -14.59 10.19
N LYS A 412 0.71 -13.66 9.73
CA LYS A 412 2.02 -13.35 10.35
C LYS A 412 2.00 -12.96 11.84
N LEU A 413 0.84 -12.53 12.35
CA LEU A 413 0.65 -12.14 13.76
C LEU A 413 0.03 -13.26 14.61
N GLU A 414 -0.33 -14.39 14.00
CA GLU A 414 -0.75 -15.58 14.73
C GLU A 414 0.47 -16.37 15.16
N GLU A 415 0.82 -16.27 16.45
CA GLU A 415 2.00 -16.94 16.99
C GLU A 415 1.94 -18.46 16.86
N GLU A 416 0.74 -19.04 16.82
CA GLU A 416 0.53 -20.49 16.76
C GLU A 416 0.29 -21.02 15.33
N VAL A 417 0.37 -20.17 14.30
CA VAL A 417 0.17 -20.54 12.89
C VAL A 417 1.42 -20.21 12.09
N VAL A 418 1.87 -21.14 11.25
CA VAL A 418 3.02 -20.94 10.36
C VAL A 418 2.60 -21.23 8.92
N ILE A 419 2.86 -20.27 8.03
CA ILE A 419 2.74 -20.46 6.59
C ILE A 419 4.16 -20.62 6.05
N ALA A 420 4.42 -21.73 5.38
CA ALA A 420 5.75 -22.14 4.97
C ALA A 420 5.77 -22.67 3.54
N ASN A 421 6.94 -22.65 2.90
CA ASN A 421 7.16 -23.26 1.59
C ASN A 421 8.46 -24.06 1.56
N LEU A 422 8.54 -25.04 0.66
CA LEU A 422 9.69 -25.90 0.44
C LEU A 422 9.90 -26.10 -1.06
N ASP A 423 11.12 -25.81 -1.55
CA ASP A 423 11.54 -26.22 -2.88
C ASP A 423 11.74 -27.75 -2.91
N ALA A 424 10.72 -28.44 -3.37
CA ALA A 424 10.65 -29.89 -3.42
C ALA A 424 11.46 -30.50 -4.58
N ASP A 425 11.82 -29.70 -5.59
CA ASP A 425 12.74 -30.15 -6.65
C ASP A 425 14.18 -30.20 -6.11
N LYS A 426 14.53 -29.28 -5.21
CA LYS A 426 15.81 -29.30 -4.49
C LYS A 426 15.83 -30.33 -3.35
N HIS A 427 14.71 -30.53 -2.65
CA HIS A 427 14.61 -31.39 -1.46
C HIS A 427 13.73 -32.63 -1.71
N LYS A 428 14.12 -33.46 -2.68
CA LYS A 428 13.33 -34.61 -3.18
C LYS A 428 13.03 -35.66 -2.11
N ASP A 429 14.01 -36.08 -1.32
CA ASP A 429 13.81 -37.08 -0.25
C ASP A 429 12.73 -36.65 0.75
N LEU A 430 12.70 -35.37 1.08
CA LEU A 430 11.72 -34.78 1.99
C LEU A 430 10.34 -34.68 1.34
N ALA A 431 10.28 -34.34 0.05
CA ALA A 431 9.05 -34.34 -0.73
C ALA A 431 8.46 -35.76 -0.83
N GLU A 432 9.29 -36.76 -1.12
CA GLU A 432 8.91 -38.18 -1.19
C GLU A 432 8.41 -38.71 0.16
N LYS A 433 9.09 -38.36 1.27
CA LYS A 433 8.66 -38.71 2.64
C LYS A 433 7.21 -38.33 2.92
N TYR A 434 6.74 -37.21 2.37
CA TYR A 434 5.37 -36.72 2.55
C TYR A 434 4.46 -37.04 1.35
N GLY A 435 4.89 -37.86 0.41
CA GLY A 435 4.06 -38.32 -0.72
C GLY A 435 3.82 -37.26 -1.79
N VAL A 436 4.70 -36.27 -1.92
CA VAL A 436 4.60 -35.23 -2.96
C VAL A 436 4.98 -35.83 -4.31
N SER A 437 4.01 -35.92 -5.22
CA SER A 437 4.16 -36.48 -6.57
C SER A 437 3.92 -35.47 -7.69
N GLY A 438 3.53 -34.24 -7.35
CA GLY A 438 3.26 -33.15 -8.28
C GLY A 438 3.27 -31.80 -7.60
N TYR A 439 3.23 -30.72 -8.39
CA TYR A 439 3.37 -29.35 -7.88
C TYR A 439 2.27 -28.40 -8.41
N PRO A 440 1.87 -27.40 -7.60
CA PRO A 440 2.15 -27.30 -6.17
C PRO A 440 1.34 -28.35 -5.39
N THR A 441 1.93 -28.88 -4.32
CA THR A 441 1.23 -29.71 -3.32
C THR A 441 1.20 -28.95 -2.01
N LEU A 442 0.03 -28.89 -1.37
CA LEU A 442 -0.18 -28.17 -0.12
C LEU A 442 -0.52 -29.19 0.97
N LYS A 443 0.17 -29.12 2.10
CA LYS A 443 -0.09 -30.00 3.26
C LYS A 443 -0.18 -29.20 4.54
N PHE A 444 -1.12 -29.58 5.37
CA PHE A 444 -1.36 -28.98 6.67
C PHE A 444 -0.91 -29.92 7.79
N PHE A 445 -0.21 -29.38 8.78
CA PHE A 445 0.38 -30.11 9.90
C PHE A 445 -0.16 -29.53 11.22
N PRO A 446 -1.34 -29.98 11.67
CA PRO A 446 -1.96 -29.47 12.89
C PRO A 446 -1.14 -29.80 14.13
N LYS A 447 -1.29 -29.00 15.19
CA LYS A 447 -0.64 -29.18 16.51
C LYS A 447 -0.69 -30.62 17.05
N GLY A 448 -1.85 -31.25 16.90
CA GLY A 448 -2.10 -32.61 17.42
C GLY A 448 -1.80 -33.75 16.46
N ASN A 449 -1.44 -33.49 15.20
CA ASN A 449 -1.13 -34.52 14.22
C ASN A 449 -0.09 -34.03 13.20
N LYS A 450 1.15 -34.49 13.38
CA LYS A 450 2.31 -34.11 12.55
C LYS A 450 2.61 -35.08 11.40
N ALA A 451 1.71 -36.02 11.11
CA ALA A 451 1.79 -36.84 9.91
C ALA A 451 1.58 -36.01 8.62
N GLY A 452 0.89 -34.87 8.74
CA GLY A 452 0.49 -34.04 7.61
C GLY A 452 -0.79 -34.55 6.96
N GLU A 453 -1.71 -33.65 6.68
CA GLU A 453 -2.92 -33.89 5.89
C GLU A 453 -2.86 -33.09 4.59
N ASP A 454 -3.43 -33.64 3.51
CA ASP A 454 -3.53 -32.92 2.25
C ASP A 454 -4.48 -31.73 2.37
N TYR A 455 -4.12 -30.62 1.74
CA TYR A 455 -5.01 -29.47 1.56
C TYR A 455 -5.71 -29.59 0.21
N ASP A 456 -7.02 -29.89 0.25
CA ASP A 456 -7.87 -30.06 -0.93
C ASP A 456 -8.77 -28.83 -1.21
N GLY A 457 -8.56 -27.72 -0.50
CA GLY A 457 -9.32 -26.49 -0.69
C GLY A 457 -8.95 -25.72 -1.97
N GLY A 458 -9.73 -24.69 -2.28
CA GLY A 458 -9.44 -23.77 -3.37
C GLY A 458 -8.14 -22.99 -3.12
N ARG A 459 -7.54 -22.42 -4.18
CA ARG A 459 -6.22 -21.78 -4.10
C ARG A 459 -6.29 -20.26 -4.12
N ASP A 460 -7.48 -19.72 -3.90
CA ASP A 460 -7.70 -18.29 -3.75
C ASP A 460 -7.46 -17.87 -2.30
N LEU A 461 -7.21 -16.57 -2.09
CA LEU A 461 -6.85 -16.05 -0.76
C LEU A 461 -7.91 -16.38 0.30
N ASP A 462 -9.19 -16.24 -0.05
CA ASP A 462 -10.30 -16.44 0.88
C ASP A 462 -10.48 -17.90 1.28
N ASP A 463 -10.17 -18.86 0.38
CA ASP A 463 -10.21 -20.29 0.68
C ASP A 463 -9.14 -20.67 1.71
N PHE A 464 -7.91 -20.17 1.54
CA PHE A 464 -6.84 -20.37 2.53
C PHE A 464 -7.19 -19.72 3.86
N VAL A 465 -7.65 -18.47 3.84
CA VAL A 465 -8.01 -17.74 5.07
C VAL A 465 -9.13 -18.46 5.81
N THR A 466 -10.14 -18.94 5.09
CA THR A 466 -11.24 -19.72 5.66
C THR A 466 -10.72 -21.01 6.28
N PHE A 467 -9.95 -21.80 5.53
CA PHE A 467 -9.37 -23.05 6.03
C PHE A 467 -8.51 -22.86 7.27
N ILE A 468 -7.60 -21.88 7.26
CA ILE A 468 -6.70 -21.63 8.39
C ILE A 468 -7.50 -21.15 9.60
N ASN A 469 -8.48 -20.26 9.43
CA ASN A 469 -9.36 -19.83 10.52
C ASN A 469 -10.12 -21.01 11.15
N GLU A 470 -10.67 -21.90 10.33
CA GLU A 470 -11.41 -23.08 10.79
C GLU A 470 -10.51 -24.10 11.50
N LYS A 471 -9.36 -24.44 10.90
CA LYS A 471 -8.44 -25.45 11.41
C LYS A 471 -7.64 -24.99 12.62
N CYS A 472 -7.28 -23.71 12.67
CA CYS A 472 -6.39 -23.15 13.71
C CYS A 472 -7.16 -22.38 14.80
N GLY A 473 -8.48 -22.20 14.65
CA GLY A 473 -9.29 -21.42 15.59
C GLY A 473 -8.98 -19.92 15.58
N THR A 474 -8.48 -19.40 14.46
CA THR A 474 -8.18 -17.98 14.27
C THR A 474 -9.37 -17.24 13.66
N SER A 475 -9.25 -15.92 13.47
CA SER A 475 -10.36 -15.10 12.95
C SER A 475 -9.85 -13.88 12.19
N ARG A 476 -9.16 -14.10 11.08
CA ARG A 476 -8.61 -13.04 10.22
C ARG A 476 -9.34 -12.90 8.88
N ASP A 477 -9.30 -11.71 8.30
CA ASP A 477 -9.68 -11.48 6.90
C ASP A 477 -8.45 -11.58 5.96
N GLY A 478 -8.66 -11.49 4.64
CA GLY A 478 -7.60 -11.52 3.64
C GLY A 478 -6.60 -10.36 3.73
N LYS A 479 -6.86 -9.33 4.52
CA LYS A 479 -5.93 -8.21 4.81
C LYS A 479 -5.13 -8.46 6.09
N GLY A 480 -5.36 -9.59 6.76
CA GLY A 480 -4.73 -9.95 8.03
C GLY A 480 -5.32 -9.22 9.23
N GLN A 481 -6.50 -8.60 9.12
CA GLN A 481 -7.16 -7.92 10.23
C GLN A 481 -8.03 -8.91 11.01
N LEU A 482 -8.07 -8.78 12.34
CA LEU A 482 -9.00 -9.55 13.16
C LEU A 482 -10.45 -9.18 12.83
N THR A 483 -11.29 -10.19 12.61
CA THR A 483 -12.73 -10.03 12.39
C THR A 483 -13.48 -9.84 13.71
N SER A 484 -14.80 -9.59 13.64
CA SER A 484 -15.66 -9.47 14.82
C SER A 484 -15.79 -10.76 15.65
N LYS A 485 -15.44 -11.92 15.07
CA LYS A 485 -15.45 -13.22 15.76
C LYS A 485 -14.20 -13.43 16.63
N ALA A 486 -13.12 -12.68 16.38
CA ALA A 486 -11.87 -12.87 17.10
C ALA A 486 -12.03 -12.59 18.60
N GLY A 487 -11.56 -13.53 19.42
CA GLY A 487 -11.63 -13.46 20.89
C GLY A 487 -12.95 -13.90 21.50
N ILE A 488 -13.97 -14.21 20.69
CA ILE A 488 -15.28 -14.62 21.18
C ILE A 488 -15.25 -16.11 21.52
N LEU A 489 -15.46 -16.43 22.79
CA LEU A 489 -15.54 -17.81 23.28
C LEU A 489 -16.98 -18.10 23.73
N GLU A 490 -17.63 -19.08 23.11
CA GLU A 490 -19.05 -19.36 23.35
C GLU A 490 -19.34 -19.71 24.81
N SER A 491 -18.50 -20.54 25.44
CA SER A 491 -18.62 -20.92 26.85
C SER A 491 -18.55 -19.71 27.78
N LEU A 492 -17.62 -18.78 27.55
CA LEU A 492 -17.52 -17.54 28.31
C LEU A 492 -18.66 -16.58 28.00
N ASN A 493 -19.11 -16.48 26.75
CA ASN A 493 -20.22 -15.61 26.36
C ASN A 493 -21.53 -16.00 27.04
N ALA A 494 -21.77 -17.29 27.26
CA ALA A 494 -22.93 -17.75 28.04
C ALA A 494 -22.89 -17.20 29.48
N LEU A 495 -21.72 -17.27 30.13
CA LEU A 495 -21.51 -16.73 31.46
C LEU A 495 -21.56 -15.19 31.50
N VAL A 496 -21.09 -14.51 30.45
CA VAL A 496 -21.21 -13.04 30.33
C VAL A 496 -22.67 -12.62 30.24
N LYS A 497 -23.52 -13.35 29.52
CA LYS A 497 -24.98 -13.07 29.49
C LYS A 497 -25.59 -13.19 30.89
N GLU A 498 -25.24 -14.23 31.64
CA GLU A 498 -25.64 -14.37 33.05
C GLU A 498 -25.13 -13.18 33.89
N PHE A 499 -23.87 -12.77 33.69
CA PHE A 499 -23.22 -11.69 34.42
C PHE A 499 -23.87 -10.32 34.16
N VAL A 500 -24.25 -10.03 32.90
CA VAL A 500 -24.89 -8.77 32.52
C VAL A 500 -26.33 -8.69 33.07
N ALA A 501 -27.04 -9.82 33.12
CA ALA A 501 -28.40 -9.89 33.67
C ALA A 501 -28.44 -9.87 35.21
N ALA A 502 -27.35 -10.27 35.87
CA ALA A 502 -27.25 -10.35 37.33
C ALA A 502 -27.32 -8.98 38.01
N SER A 503 -27.88 -8.95 39.23
CA SER A 503 -27.80 -7.79 40.10
C SER A 503 -26.35 -7.52 40.55
N ASN A 504 -26.09 -6.33 41.10
CA ASN A 504 -24.72 -5.97 41.54
C ASN A 504 -24.17 -6.92 42.61
N ASP A 505 -25.03 -7.50 43.44
CA ASP A 505 -24.63 -8.44 44.50
C ASP A 505 -24.33 -9.84 43.94
N GLU A 506 -25.05 -10.26 42.90
CA GLU A 506 -24.91 -11.57 42.26
C GLU A 506 -23.74 -11.64 41.26
N LYS A 507 -23.30 -10.49 40.70
CA LYS A 507 -22.18 -10.41 39.75
C LYS A 507 -20.89 -11.03 40.26
N LYS A 508 -20.64 -11.02 41.58
CA LYS A 508 -19.44 -11.65 42.17
C LYS A 508 -19.47 -13.17 42.03
N ALA A 509 -20.65 -13.80 42.19
CA ALA A 509 -20.80 -15.23 42.03
C ALA A 509 -20.63 -15.66 40.57
N VAL A 510 -21.23 -14.92 39.63
CA VAL A 510 -21.05 -15.19 38.19
C VAL A 510 -19.61 -14.95 37.75
N PHE A 511 -18.95 -13.91 38.28
CA PHE A 511 -17.53 -13.65 38.02
C PHE A 511 -16.63 -14.84 38.42
N SER A 512 -16.92 -15.49 39.56
CA SER A 512 -16.19 -16.69 40.00
C SER A 512 -16.35 -17.85 39.00
N LYS A 513 -17.55 -18.04 38.43
CA LYS A 513 -17.77 -19.02 37.36
C LYS A 513 -16.96 -18.69 36.10
N ILE A 514 -16.84 -17.41 35.74
CA ILE A 514 -15.99 -16.96 34.62
C ILE A 514 -14.52 -17.28 34.93
N GLU A 515 -14.05 -17.07 36.15
CA GLU A 515 -12.68 -17.45 36.57
C GLU A 515 -12.41 -18.95 36.39
N GLU A 516 -13.29 -19.80 36.91
CA GLU A 516 -13.18 -21.26 36.78
C GLU A 516 -13.16 -21.73 35.32
N GLU A 517 -13.95 -21.10 34.44
CA GLU A 517 -13.97 -21.44 33.03
C GLU A 517 -12.72 -20.95 32.29
N VAL A 518 -12.20 -19.77 32.66
CA VAL A 518 -10.95 -19.24 32.10
C VAL A 518 -9.73 -20.08 32.49
N GLU A 519 -9.72 -20.70 33.68
CA GLU A 519 -8.64 -21.60 34.12
C GLU A 519 -8.49 -22.86 33.25
N LYS A 520 -9.56 -23.27 32.56
CA LYS A 520 -9.55 -24.43 31.65
C LYS A 520 -8.93 -24.12 30.29
N LEU A 521 -8.78 -22.84 29.93
CA LEU A 521 -8.31 -22.40 28.62
C LEU A 521 -6.79 -22.54 28.49
N LYS A 522 -6.32 -22.82 27.26
CA LYS A 522 -4.90 -22.99 26.91
C LYS A 522 -4.53 -22.20 25.65
N GLY A 523 -3.23 -21.97 25.46
CA GLY A 523 -2.72 -21.24 24.29
C GLY A 523 -3.33 -19.85 24.12
N SER A 524 -3.61 -19.48 22.87
CA SER A 524 -4.26 -18.21 22.48
C SER A 524 -5.58 -17.93 23.23
N THR A 525 -6.41 -18.95 23.50
CA THR A 525 -7.69 -18.77 24.20
C THR A 525 -7.53 -18.34 25.66
N ALA A 526 -6.46 -18.74 26.35
CA ALA A 526 -6.15 -18.30 27.70
C ALA A 526 -5.87 -16.79 27.77
N ARG A 527 -5.26 -16.22 26.72
CA ARG A 527 -5.09 -14.77 26.59
C ARG A 527 -6.44 -14.06 26.47
N TYR A 528 -7.40 -14.64 25.77
CA TYR A 528 -8.75 -14.09 25.63
C TYR A 528 -9.48 -14.10 26.97
N GLY A 529 -9.42 -15.22 27.70
CA GLY A 529 -9.99 -15.34 29.04
C GLY A 529 -9.53 -14.24 30.01
N LYS A 530 -8.24 -13.88 29.99
CA LYS A 530 -7.72 -12.74 30.79
C LYS A 530 -8.39 -11.41 30.45
N ILE A 531 -8.79 -11.20 29.19
CA ILE A 531 -9.51 -10.00 28.76
C ILE A 531 -10.96 -10.03 29.26
N TYR A 532 -11.63 -11.20 29.21
CA TYR A 532 -12.96 -11.39 29.82
C TYR A 532 -12.95 -11.05 31.31
N LEU A 533 -11.99 -11.59 32.07
CA LEU A 533 -11.87 -11.29 33.50
C LEU A 533 -11.66 -9.80 33.78
N LYS A 534 -10.80 -9.15 32.99
CA LYS A 534 -10.57 -7.71 33.12
C LYS A 534 -11.81 -6.88 32.80
N ALA A 535 -12.57 -7.27 31.77
CA ALA A 535 -13.81 -6.62 31.38
C ALA A 535 -14.87 -6.78 32.48
N ALA A 536 -15.12 -8.00 32.97
CA ALA A 536 -16.07 -8.29 34.03
C ALA A 536 -15.72 -7.52 35.32
N LYS A 537 -14.45 -7.58 35.76
CA LYS A 537 -13.97 -6.81 36.91
C LYS A 537 -14.20 -5.30 36.74
N SER A 538 -13.90 -4.75 35.56
CA SER A 538 -14.13 -3.34 35.29
C SER A 538 -15.62 -2.97 35.28
N CYS A 539 -16.51 -3.87 34.88
CA CYS A 539 -17.96 -3.67 34.98
C CYS A 539 -18.44 -3.62 36.43
N ILE A 540 -17.88 -4.45 37.32
CA ILE A 540 -18.18 -4.40 38.77
C ILE A 540 -17.70 -3.07 39.36
N GLU A 541 -16.48 -2.64 39.04
CA GLU A 541 -15.85 -1.46 39.65
C GLU A 541 -16.39 -0.12 39.10
N LYS A 542 -16.71 -0.07 37.79
CA LYS A 542 -17.02 1.18 37.07
C LYS A 542 -18.49 1.28 36.62
N GLY A 543 -19.28 0.23 36.82
CA GLY A 543 -20.71 0.19 36.49
C GLY A 543 -21.03 -0.22 35.05
N ALA A 544 -22.33 -0.34 34.78
CA ALA A 544 -22.86 -0.93 33.54
C ALA A 544 -22.58 -0.12 32.26
N GLU A 545 -22.26 1.18 32.37
CA GLU A 545 -21.93 2.01 31.21
C GLU A 545 -20.47 1.88 30.77
N TYR A 546 -19.63 1.17 31.52
CA TYR A 546 -18.21 1.02 31.20
C TYR A 546 -17.96 0.36 29.83
N PRO A 547 -18.59 -0.78 29.48
CA PRO A 547 -18.33 -1.45 28.21
C PRO A 547 -18.59 -0.55 26.99
N LYS A 548 -19.73 0.15 26.96
CA LYS A 548 -20.09 1.08 25.88
C LYS A 548 -19.04 2.19 25.71
N LYS A 549 -18.68 2.85 26.82
CA LYS A 549 -17.67 3.93 26.81
C LYS A 549 -16.29 3.44 26.38
N GLU A 550 -15.91 2.24 26.81
CA GLU A 550 -14.61 1.66 26.46
C GLU A 550 -14.58 1.20 24.99
N ILE A 551 -15.66 0.62 24.46
CA ILE A 551 -15.80 0.30 23.03
C ILE A 551 -15.63 1.54 22.18
N GLU A 552 -16.32 2.64 22.50
CA GLU A 552 -16.15 3.90 21.78
C GLU A 552 -14.72 4.44 21.86
N ARG A 553 -14.08 4.34 23.03
CA ARG A 553 -12.70 4.75 23.22
C ARG A 553 -11.75 3.91 22.35
N LEU A 554 -11.93 2.60 22.32
CA LEU A 554 -11.16 1.68 21.49
C LEU A 554 -11.39 1.94 20.00
N GLN A 555 -12.63 2.21 19.58
CA GLN A 555 -12.93 2.58 18.19
C GLN A 555 -12.19 3.85 17.78
N ARG A 556 -12.25 4.91 18.61
CA ARG A 556 -11.47 6.14 18.37
C ARG A 556 -9.95 5.92 18.32
N MET A 557 -9.44 4.84 18.92
CA MET A 557 -8.02 4.47 18.80
C MET A 557 -7.73 3.66 17.54
N LEU A 558 -8.65 2.79 17.13
CA LEU A 558 -8.58 2.03 15.87
C LEU A 558 -8.67 2.94 14.65
N ASP A 559 -9.38 4.07 14.75
CA ASP A 559 -9.48 5.07 13.67
C ASP A 559 -8.19 5.89 13.48
N LYS A 560 -7.19 5.70 14.35
CA LYS A 560 -5.88 6.35 14.26
C LYS A 560 -4.88 5.42 13.57
N SER A 561 -3.82 6.00 13.01
CA SER A 561 -2.67 5.22 12.55
C SER A 561 -1.97 4.57 13.76
N ILE A 562 -2.07 3.25 13.86
CA ILE A 562 -1.46 2.44 14.91
C ILE A 562 -0.80 1.20 14.30
N SER A 563 0.17 0.61 15.02
CA SER A 563 0.81 -0.63 14.57
C SER A 563 -0.19 -1.79 14.49
N PRO A 564 -0.04 -2.74 13.56
CA PRO A 564 -0.92 -3.92 13.43
C PRO A 564 -1.13 -4.69 14.74
N ALA A 565 -0.08 -4.95 15.51
CA ALA A 565 -0.19 -5.64 16.81
C ALA A 565 -1.07 -4.88 17.83
N LYS A 566 -1.06 -3.53 17.76
CA LYS A 566 -1.90 -2.69 18.62
C LYS A 566 -3.35 -2.67 18.13
N ALA A 567 -3.56 -2.70 16.81
CA ALA A 567 -4.88 -2.86 16.23
C ALA A 567 -5.49 -4.19 16.67
N ASP A 568 -4.75 -5.30 16.60
CA ASP A 568 -5.20 -6.61 17.08
C ASP A 568 -5.57 -6.57 18.58
N GLU A 569 -4.73 -5.96 19.43
CA GLU A 569 -5.03 -5.81 20.86
C GLU A 569 -6.34 -5.02 21.11
N PHE A 570 -6.58 -3.95 20.35
CA PHE A 570 -7.78 -3.13 20.51
C PHE A 570 -9.02 -3.78 19.92
N THR A 571 -8.93 -4.41 18.75
CA THR A 571 -10.03 -5.16 18.14
C THR A 571 -10.45 -6.31 19.04
N LEU A 572 -9.50 -7.09 19.55
CA LEU A 572 -9.78 -8.20 20.47
C LEU A 572 -10.51 -7.74 21.73
N LYS A 573 -10.05 -6.65 22.35
CA LYS A 573 -10.73 -6.05 23.51
C LYS A 573 -12.11 -5.53 23.16
N LYS A 574 -12.26 -4.88 22.00
CA LYS A 574 -13.53 -4.32 21.55
C LYS A 574 -14.55 -5.43 21.35
N ASN A 575 -14.18 -6.50 20.64
CA ASN A 575 -15.05 -7.66 20.38
C ASN A 575 -15.52 -8.30 21.69
N ILE A 576 -14.60 -8.58 22.63
CA ILE A 576 -14.95 -9.17 23.93
C ILE A 576 -15.85 -8.23 24.74
N LEU A 577 -15.54 -6.92 24.77
CA LEU A 577 -16.37 -5.93 25.47
C LEU A 577 -17.78 -5.82 24.89
N SER A 578 -17.97 -6.06 23.59
CA SER A 578 -19.31 -6.06 22.98
C SER A 578 -20.23 -7.13 23.57
N ALA A 579 -19.70 -8.20 24.16
CA ALA A 579 -20.51 -9.18 24.90
C ALA A 579 -21.04 -8.63 26.24
N PHE A 580 -20.40 -7.59 26.81
CA PHE A 580 -20.78 -6.96 28.09
C PHE A 580 -21.66 -5.70 27.93
N ALA A 581 -21.82 -5.19 26.71
CA ALA A 581 -22.36 -3.86 26.43
C ALA A 581 -23.88 -3.82 26.20
#